data_AF-A0A139D1G3-F1
#
_entry.id   AF-A0A139D1G3-F1
#
_cell.length_a   1.000
_cell.length_b   1.000
_cell.length_c   1.000
_cell.angle_alpha   90.00
_cell.angle_beta   90.00
_cell.angle_gamma   90.00
#
_symmetry.space_group_name_H-M   'P 1'
#
loop_
_entity.id
_entity.type
_entity.pdbx_description
1 polymer ?
#
loop_
_entity_poly.entity_id
_entity_poly.type
_entity_poly.pdbx_seq_one_letter_code
_entity_poly.pdbx_strand_id
1 'polypeptide(L)'
;APWCPSNLEFIRRINGLESIDEVKKTVFDASYLVMGLGDVYLGAPVATPLDPRHRLVTTKYNPARTWTAENSVGIGGAYLCIYGMEGPGGYQFVGRTLQMWNRYRTTEYFQPGQPWLLRFFDQIRFYEVSAEELQQIRRDFPNGDYPIQVEETRFNLKNYEQFLADNQDEIQSFTDHRKQAFDEELQRWIESGQINFSAESPIEDTGEDDIMDLPAGQHAIESHVAGNVWECLVKPGDTIEAQRPVAVVESMKMEIELLSPVAGKVIEVRREAGQAVAPGAPVVIVEELAS
;
A
#
# COMPACT_ATOMS: atom_id res chain seq x y z
N ALA A 1 7.47 3.36 -10.55
CA ALA A 1 7.84 2.03 -10.04
C ALA A 1 7.28 0.92 -10.94
N PRO A 2 7.93 -0.25 -11.01
CA PRO A 2 7.49 -1.35 -11.90
C PRO A 2 6.10 -1.94 -11.62
N TRP A 3 5.61 -1.79 -10.38
CA TRP A 3 4.30 -2.27 -9.93
C TRP A 3 3.15 -1.28 -10.19
N CYS A 4 3.44 -0.13 -10.80
CA CYS A 4 2.46 0.87 -11.22
C CYS A 4 2.25 0.82 -12.74
N PRO A 5 1.05 1.19 -13.25
CA PRO A 5 -0.11 1.72 -12.52
C PRO A 5 -1.02 0.65 -11.91
N SER A 6 -0.81 -0.64 -12.21
CA SER A 6 -1.68 -1.73 -11.77
C SER A 6 -0.88 -2.83 -11.09
N ASN A 7 -1.19 -3.07 -9.82
CA ASN A 7 -0.59 -4.18 -9.06
C ASN A 7 -0.97 -5.53 -9.66
N LEU A 8 -2.19 -5.68 -10.18
CA LEU A 8 -2.64 -6.92 -10.80
C LEU A 8 -1.86 -7.23 -12.09
N GLU A 9 -1.61 -6.22 -12.93
CA GLU A 9 -0.76 -6.39 -14.12
C GLU A 9 0.67 -6.74 -13.74
N PHE A 10 1.18 -6.11 -12.67
CA PHE A 10 2.51 -6.44 -12.17
C PHE A 10 2.60 -7.89 -11.70
N ILE A 11 1.64 -8.33 -10.87
CA ILE A 11 1.55 -9.71 -10.40
C ILE A 11 1.48 -10.68 -11.58
N ARG A 12 0.67 -10.36 -12.59
CA ARG A 12 0.55 -11.15 -13.81
C ARG A 12 1.91 -11.28 -14.52
N ARG A 13 2.58 -10.17 -14.83
CA ARG A 13 3.88 -10.18 -15.53
C ARG A 13 4.96 -10.94 -14.76
N ILE A 14 5.15 -10.62 -13.49
CA ILE A 14 6.26 -11.18 -12.69
C ILE A 14 6.07 -12.67 -12.39
N ASN A 15 4.85 -13.21 -12.55
CA ASN A 15 4.56 -14.64 -12.40
C ASN A 15 4.36 -15.38 -13.73
N GLY A 16 4.46 -14.69 -14.87
CA GLY A 16 4.33 -15.32 -16.19
C GLY A 16 2.91 -15.76 -16.53
N LEU A 17 1.90 -15.10 -15.98
CA LEU A 17 0.50 -15.42 -16.23
C LEU A 17 0.00 -14.75 -17.52
N GLU A 18 -0.95 -15.40 -18.20
CA GLU A 18 -1.49 -14.98 -19.49
C GLU A 18 -2.44 -13.77 -19.33
N SER A 19 -3.16 -13.67 -18.21
CA SER A 19 -4.16 -12.62 -17.99
C SER A 19 -4.32 -12.23 -16.52
N ILE A 20 -4.96 -11.07 -16.26
CA ILE A 20 -5.39 -10.70 -14.91
C ILE A 20 -6.43 -11.71 -14.38
N ASP A 21 -7.25 -12.30 -15.24
CA ASP A 21 -8.22 -13.31 -14.83
C ASP A 21 -7.55 -14.56 -14.26
N GLU A 22 -6.35 -14.91 -14.72
CA GLU A 22 -5.56 -15.97 -14.10
C GLU A 22 -5.06 -15.57 -12.71
N VAL A 23 -4.61 -14.33 -12.51
CA VAL A 23 -4.26 -13.81 -11.16
C VAL A 23 -5.45 -13.97 -10.23
N LYS A 24 -6.63 -13.52 -10.69
CA LYS A 24 -7.88 -13.61 -9.96
C LYS A 24 -8.21 -15.06 -9.62
N LYS A 25 -8.20 -15.95 -10.61
CA LYS A 25 -8.47 -17.38 -10.43
C LYS A 25 -7.51 -18.02 -9.44
N THR A 26 -6.21 -17.75 -9.53
CA THR A 26 -5.22 -18.26 -8.56
C THR A 26 -5.52 -17.78 -7.14
N VAL A 27 -5.95 -16.52 -6.96
CA VAL A 27 -6.30 -15.98 -5.65
C VAL A 27 -7.55 -16.67 -5.06
N PHE A 28 -8.56 -16.94 -5.88
CA PHE A 28 -9.80 -17.59 -5.42
C PHE A 28 -9.68 -19.12 -5.25
N ASP A 29 -8.83 -19.79 -6.03
CA ASP A 29 -8.61 -21.25 -5.96
C ASP A 29 -7.71 -21.66 -4.77
N ALA A 30 -6.98 -20.71 -4.19
CA ALA A 30 -6.03 -20.95 -3.12
C ALA A 30 -6.68 -21.21 -1.75
N SER A 31 -6.06 -22.10 -0.98
CA SER A 31 -6.29 -22.23 0.47
C SER A 31 -5.06 -21.70 1.20
N TYR A 32 -5.21 -20.56 1.87
CA TYR A 32 -4.12 -19.84 2.51
C TYR A 32 -3.99 -20.24 3.98
N LEU A 33 -2.93 -20.95 4.32
CA LEU A 33 -2.63 -21.33 5.69
C LEU A 33 -2.06 -20.12 6.45
N VAL A 34 -2.72 -19.73 7.54
CA VAL A 34 -2.27 -18.66 8.44
C VAL A 34 -1.07 -19.15 9.26
N MET A 35 0.08 -18.53 9.04
CA MET A 35 1.34 -18.87 9.71
C MET A 35 1.64 -17.96 10.91
N GLY A 36 1.00 -16.80 10.97
CA GLY A 36 1.14 -15.83 12.05
C GLY A 36 0.12 -14.71 11.94
N LEU A 37 0.04 -13.90 13.00
CA LEU A 37 -0.84 -12.74 13.11
C LEU A 37 -0.05 -11.49 13.47
N GLY A 38 -0.55 -10.33 13.07
CA GLY A 38 0.14 -9.05 13.25
C GLY A 38 1.15 -8.75 12.15
N ASP A 39 0.94 -9.22 10.91
CA ASP A 39 1.66 -8.73 9.73
C ASP A 39 0.75 -7.72 8.99
N VAL A 40 0.68 -6.43 9.37
CA VAL A 40 1.53 -5.75 10.36
C VAL A 40 0.82 -5.41 11.69
N TYR A 41 -0.51 -5.34 11.76
CA TYR A 41 -1.25 -4.96 12.98
C TYR A 41 -2.58 -5.71 13.15
N LEU A 42 -3.13 -5.70 14.37
CA LEU A 42 -4.51 -6.06 14.71
C LEU A 42 -5.04 -7.34 14.02
N GLY A 43 -4.41 -8.47 14.30
CA GLY A 43 -4.86 -9.77 13.78
C GLY A 43 -4.67 -9.95 12.26
N ALA A 44 -4.01 -9.01 11.57
CA ALA A 44 -3.64 -9.18 10.16
C ALA A 44 -2.82 -10.46 9.97
N PRO A 45 -3.27 -11.42 9.15
CA PRO A 45 -2.57 -12.67 8.96
C PRO A 45 -1.34 -12.48 8.09
N VAL A 46 -0.29 -13.24 8.36
CA VAL A 46 0.65 -13.67 7.32
C VAL A 46 0.26 -15.09 6.94
N ALA A 47 -0.15 -15.28 5.68
CA ALA A 47 -0.63 -16.56 5.20
C ALA A 47 0.07 -16.96 3.89
N THR A 48 0.11 -18.26 3.57
CA THR A 48 0.66 -18.72 2.29
C THR A 48 -0.21 -19.85 1.72
N PRO A 49 -0.37 -19.94 0.39
CA PRO A 49 -1.07 -21.06 -0.22
C PRO A 49 -0.44 -22.41 0.15
N LEU A 50 -1.31 -23.35 0.55
CA LEU A 50 -0.93 -24.75 0.76
C LEU A 50 -0.41 -25.37 -0.54
N ASP A 51 -1.13 -25.19 -1.65
CA ASP A 51 -0.66 -25.63 -2.97
C ASP A 51 0.46 -24.69 -3.48
N PRO A 52 1.69 -25.18 -3.70
CA PRO A 52 2.77 -24.35 -4.22
C PRO A 52 2.49 -23.72 -5.58
N ARG A 53 1.59 -24.31 -6.39
CA ARG A 53 1.13 -23.78 -7.68
C ARG A 53 0.27 -22.52 -7.54
N HIS A 54 -0.20 -22.20 -6.33
CA HIS A 54 -0.95 -20.97 -6.07
C HIS A 54 -0.10 -19.85 -5.47
N ARG A 55 1.21 -20.08 -5.29
CA ARG A 55 2.14 -19.08 -4.74
C ARG A 55 2.54 -18.07 -5.81
N LEU A 56 1.75 -17.01 -5.92
CA LEU A 56 2.13 -15.79 -6.64
C LEU A 56 3.25 -15.09 -5.87
N VAL A 57 4.41 -14.93 -6.50
CA VAL A 57 5.60 -14.30 -5.92
C VAL A 57 5.69 -12.87 -6.43
N THR A 58 5.86 -11.92 -5.52
CA THR A 58 5.91 -10.49 -5.82
C THR A 58 6.97 -9.79 -4.99
N THR A 59 7.32 -8.55 -5.35
CA THR A 59 8.07 -7.66 -4.46
C THR A 59 7.13 -6.91 -3.52
N LYS A 60 7.64 -6.45 -2.38
CA LYS A 60 7.00 -5.38 -1.61
C LYS A 60 7.28 -4.04 -2.28
N TYR A 61 6.39 -3.07 -2.07
CA TYR A 61 6.59 -1.67 -2.43
C TYR A 61 7.91 -1.14 -1.85
N ASN A 62 8.61 -0.34 -2.65
CA ASN A 62 9.76 0.43 -2.23
C ASN A 62 9.64 1.89 -2.73
N PRO A 63 9.44 2.89 -1.85
CA PRO A 63 9.16 2.75 -0.42
C PRO A 63 7.76 2.15 -0.18
N ALA A 64 7.52 1.62 1.03
CA ALA A 64 6.20 1.17 1.44
C ALA A 64 5.20 2.34 1.44
N ARG A 65 3.92 2.05 1.16
CA ARG A 65 2.87 3.08 1.23
C ARG A 65 2.72 3.59 2.65
N THR A 66 2.44 4.88 2.77
CA THR A 66 2.14 5.54 4.04
C THR A 66 0.71 5.26 4.51
N TRP A 67 -0.21 5.05 3.57
CA TRP A 67 -1.60 4.69 3.84
C TRP A 67 -2.09 3.48 3.03
N THR A 68 -2.97 2.68 3.64
CA THR A 68 -3.62 1.51 3.06
C THR A 68 -4.97 1.35 3.74
N ALA A 69 -6.03 1.24 2.95
CA ALA A 69 -7.38 1.05 3.47
C ALA A 69 -7.51 -0.25 4.28
N GLU A 70 -8.30 -0.19 5.35
CA GLU A 70 -8.60 -1.32 6.22
C GLU A 70 -9.21 -2.50 5.43
N ASN A 71 -8.73 -3.70 5.74
CA ASN A 71 -9.03 -5.00 5.13
C ASN A 71 -8.78 -5.07 3.63
N SER A 72 -7.91 -4.20 3.11
CA SER A 72 -7.24 -4.49 1.84
C SER A 72 -6.56 -5.85 1.93
N VAL A 73 -6.53 -6.58 0.83
CA VAL A 73 -5.84 -7.86 0.69
C VAL A 73 -4.64 -7.63 -0.22
N GLY A 74 -3.48 -8.12 0.19
CA GLY A 74 -2.27 -7.97 -0.60
C GLY A 74 -1.34 -9.17 -0.56
N ILE A 75 -0.46 -9.23 -1.56
CA ILE A 75 0.59 -10.25 -1.70
C ILE A 75 1.96 -9.56 -1.65
N GLY A 76 2.89 -10.14 -0.90
CA GLY A 76 4.26 -9.63 -0.74
C GLY A 76 5.23 -10.80 -0.56
N GLY A 77 6.15 -10.99 -1.50
CA GLY A 77 6.81 -12.30 -1.64
C GLY A 77 5.77 -13.34 -2.05
N ALA A 78 5.80 -14.52 -1.42
CA ALA A 78 4.82 -15.59 -1.59
C ALA A 78 3.73 -15.60 -0.50
N TYR A 79 3.59 -14.48 0.22
CA TYR A 79 2.73 -14.36 1.39
C TYR A 79 1.56 -13.43 1.13
N LEU A 80 0.41 -13.78 1.69
CA LEU A 80 -0.81 -12.98 1.72
C LEU A 80 -0.95 -12.29 3.07
N CYS A 81 -1.43 -11.05 3.02
CA CYS A 81 -1.81 -10.23 4.16
C CYS A 81 -3.22 -9.69 3.98
N ILE A 82 -3.97 -9.56 5.08
CA ILE A 82 -5.21 -8.78 5.16
C ILE A 82 -5.00 -7.68 6.20
N TYR A 83 -5.03 -6.41 5.78
CA TYR A 83 -4.73 -5.28 6.66
C TYR A 83 -5.81 -5.12 7.74
N GLY A 84 -5.47 -5.33 9.02
CA GLY A 84 -6.44 -5.30 10.12
C GLY A 84 -6.96 -3.91 10.51
N MET A 85 -6.28 -2.86 10.07
CA MET A 85 -6.61 -1.45 10.26
C MET A 85 -6.07 -0.61 9.11
N GLU A 86 -6.49 0.65 9.03
CA GLU A 86 -5.84 1.63 8.17
C GLU A 86 -4.41 1.90 8.65
N GLY A 87 -3.46 2.01 7.72
CA GLY A 87 -2.07 2.29 8.06
C GLY A 87 -1.09 2.00 6.93
N PRO A 88 0.23 2.05 7.20
CA PRO A 88 1.24 1.81 6.18
C PRO A 88 1.24 0.36 5.69
N GLY A 89 1.63 0.15 4.44
CA GLY A 89 1.58 -1.18 3.81
C GLY A 89 2.51 -1.33 2.61
N GLY A 90 3.17 -2.49 2.53
CA GLY A 90 4.13 -2.80 1.48
C GLY A 90 3.65 -3.82 0.45
N TYR A 91 2.52 -4.50 0.67
CA TYR A 91 2.11 -5.62 -0.17
C TYR A 91 1.38 -5.11 -1.42
N GLN A 92 1.51 -5.83 -2.55
CA GLN A 92 0.79 -5.57 -3.80
C GLN A 92 -0.69 -5.88 -3.61
N PHE A 93 -1.59 -4.97 -4.00
CA PHE A 93 -3.02 -5.18 -3.79
C PHE A 93 -3.61 -6.19 -4.76
N VAL A 94 -4.51 -7.04 -4.23
CA VAL A 94 -5.32 -7.98 -5.01
C VAL A 94 -6.81 -7.83 -4.77
N GLY A 95 -7.23 -7.13 -3.72
CA GLY A 95 -8.64 -6.92 -3.42
C GLY A 95 -8.88 -6.34 -2.03
N ARG A 96 -10.09 -6.50 -1.53
CA ARG A 96 -10.51 -6.06 -0.19
C ARG A 96 -11.53 -7.07 0.37
N THR A 97 -11.57 -7.22 1.69
CA THR A 97 -12.45 -8.16 2.38
C THR A 97 -13.12 -7.51 3.61
N LEU A 98 -13.79 -8.33 4.41
CA LEU A 98 -14.46 -7.98 5.65
C LEU A 98 -13.48 -7.75 6.82
N GLN A 99 -14.02 -7.34 7.96
CA GLN A 99 -13.27 -6.96 9.17
C GLN A 99 -12.46 -8.13 9.77
N MET A 100 -11.14 -7.95 9.96
CA MET A 100 -10.29 -8.94 10.67
C MET A 100 -10.23 -8.74 12.19
N TRP A 101 -10.54 -7.52 12.66
CA TRP A 101 -10.41 -7.13 14.07
C TRP A 101 -11.64 -6.34 14.54
N ASN A 102 -12.21 -6.71 15.69
CA ASN A 102 -13.34 -6.02 16.30
C ASN A 102 -13.01 -5.63 17.75
N ARG A 103 -12.77 -4.33 17.96
CA ARG A 103 -12.36 -3.81 19.27
C ARG A 103 -13.53 -3.68 20.25
N TYR A 104 -14.73 -3.40 19.75
CA TYR A 104 -15.81 -2.83 20.56
C TYR A 104 -16.98 -3.78 20.78
N ARG A 105 -17.23 -4.67 19.82
CA ARG A 105 -18.41 -5.54 19.85
C ARG A 105 -17.99 -6.98 20.09
N THR A 106 -18.82 -7.67 20.85
CA THR A 106 -18.77 -9.12 20.97
C THR A 106 -19.80 -9.72 20.03
N THR A 107 -19.36 -10.68 19.22
CA THR A 107 -20.20 -11.42 18.27
C THR A 107 -19.84 -12.90 18.32
N GLU A 108 -20.50 -13.72 17.50
CA GLU A 108 -20.13 -15.13 17.33
C GLU A 108 -18.64 -15.31 16.98
N TYR A 109 -18.11 -14.44 16.11
CA TYR A 109 -16.74 -14.53 15.60
C TYR A 109 -15.72 -13.71 16.41
N PHE A 110 -16.19 -12.74 17.20
CA PHE A 110 -15.35 -11.87 18.04
C PHE A 110 -15.75 -12.03 19.51
N GLN A 111 -15.21 -13.05 20.16
CA GLN A 111 -15.57 -13.40 21.54
C GLN A 111 -14.88 -12.46 22.56
N PRO A 112 -15.38 -12.35 23.81
CA PRO A 112 -14.75 -11.53 24.84
C PRO A 112 -13.27 -11.92 25.05
N GLY A 113 -12.36 -10.95 24.92
CA GLY A 113 -10.91 -11.17 25.01
C GLY A 113 -10.26 -11.72 23.72
N GLN A 114 -11.04 -11.97 22.66
CA GLN A 114 -10.57 -12.41 21.34
C GLN A 114 -11.10 -11.46 20.25
N PRO A 115 -10.56 -10.24 20.14
CA PRO A 115 -10.96 -9.28 19.11
C PRO A 115 -10.45 -9.61 17.70
N TRP A 116 -9.60 -10.63 17.52
CA TRP A 116 -9.10 -11.07 16.21
C TRP A 116 -9.90 -12.25 15.67
N LEU A 117 -10.18 -12.22 14.36
CA LEU A 117 -10.98 -13.24 13.67
C LEU A 117 -10.21 -14.56 13.49
N LEU A 118 -8.94 -14.48 13.11
CA LEU A 118 -8.13 -15.62 12.65
C LEU A 118 -7.17 -16.12 13.73
N ARG A 119 -6.85 -17.40 13.68
CA ARG A 119 -5.89 -18.09 14.55
C ARG A 119 -4.75 -18.70 13.73
N PHE A 120 -3.71 -19.13 14.42
CA PHE A 120 -2.63 -19.89 13.78
C PHE A 120 -3.19 -21.19 13.20
N PHE A 121 -2.77 -21.51 11.98
CA PHE A 121 -3.19 -22.67 11.19
C PHE A 121 -4.64 -22.67 10.68
N ASP A 122 -5.37 -21.57 10.86
CA ASP A 122 -6.61 -21.38 10.11
C ASP A 122 -6.30 -21.34 8.60
N GLN A 123 -7.30 -21.68 7.79
CA GLN A 123 -7.22 -21.59 6.34
C GLN A 123 -8.20 -20.54 5.83
N ILE A 124 -7.69 -19.59 5.04
CA ILE A 124 -8.50 -18.58 4.38
C ILE A 124 -8.78 -19.04 2.95
N ARG A 125 -10.03 -18.93 2.53
CA ARG A 125 -10.46 -19.08 1.12
C ARG A 125 -11.33 -17.88 0.79
N PHE A 126 -11.11 -17.29 -0.38
CA PHE A 126 -11.92 -16.17 -0.84
C PHE A 126 -13.03 -16.65 -1.77
N TYR A 127 -14.10 -15.87 -1.86
CA TYR A 127 -15.11 -15.97 -2.91
C TYR A 127 -15.43 -14.55 -3.39
N GLU A 128 -15.84 -14.45 -4.64
CA GLU A 128 -16.11 -13.15 -5.27
C GLU A 128 -17.47 -12.61 -4.83
N VAL A 129 -17.50 -11.29 -4.57
CA VAL A 129 -18.69 -10.49 -4.29
C VAL A 129 -18.59 -9.17 -5.04
N SER A 130 -19.72 -8.50 -5.26
CA SER A 130 -19.71 -7.15 -5.84
C SER A 130 -19.15 -6.12 -4.84
N ALA A 131 -18.79 -4.93 -5.34
CA ALA A 131 -18.35 -3.84 -4.48
C ALA A 131 -19.46 -3.39 -3.50
N GLU A 132 -20.70 -3.33 -3.96
CA GLU A 132 -21.89 -2.97 -3.16
C GLU A 132 -22.17 -4.04 -2.11
N GLU A 133 -22.08 -5.32 -2.48
CA GLU A 133 -22.22 -6.43 -1.56
C GLU A 133 -21.13 -6.40 -0.49
N LEU A 134 -19.87 -6.20 -0.86
CA LEU A 134 -18.77 -6.08 0.10
C LEU A 134 -18.99 -4.93 1.08
N GLN A 135 -19.51 -3.79 0.62
CA GLN A 135 -19.86 -2.67 1.51
C GLN A 135 -20.93 -3.06 2.51
N GLN A 136 -21.96 -3.83 2.10
CA GLN A 136 -22.99 -4.33 3.00
C GLN A 136 -22.41 -5.31 4.02
N ILE A 137 -21.62 -6.29 3.56
CA ILE A 137 -20.92 -7.26 4.43
C ILE A 137 -20.09 -6.53 5.49
N ARG A 138 -19.34 -5.51 5.10
CA ARG A 138 -18.50 -4.73 6.03
C ARG A 138 -19.31 -3.93 7.05
N ARG A 139 -20.55 -3.54 6.73
CA ARG A 139 -21.46 -2.91 7.71
C ARG A 139 -22.00 -3.92 8.71
N ASP A 140 -22.38 -5.10 8.23
CA ASP A 140 -23.15 -6.09 9.01
C ASP A 140 -22.26 -7.01 9.84
N PHE A 141 -21.12 -7.45 9.29
CA PHE A 141 -20.25 -8.44 9.92
C PHE A 141 -19.71 -8.02 11.31
N PRO A 142 -19.23 -6.79 11.54
CA PRO A 142 -18.79 -6.36 12.87
C PRO A 142 -19.92 -6.33 13.91
N ASN A 143 -21.18 -6.32 13.49
CA ASN A 143 -22.35 -6.34 14.35
C ASN A 143 -22.84 -7.77 14.66
N GLY A 144 -22.32 -8.77 13.95
CA GLY A 144 -22.79 -10.16 14.02
C GLY A 144 -23.93 -10.46 13.05
N ASP A 145 -24.27 -9.53 12.15
CA ASP A 145 -25.42 -9.63 11.25
C ASP A 145 -25.04 -10.23 9.88
N TYR A 146 -23.86 -10.84 9.75
CA TYR A 146 -23.42 -11.54 8.55
C TYR A 146 -22.70 -12.85 8.91
N PRO A 147 -23.29 -14.02 8.60
CA PRO A 147 -22.64 -15.29 8.86
C PRO A 147 -21.58 -15.59 7.80
N ILE A 148 -20.38 -15.98 8.23
CA ILE A 148 -19.33 -16.51 7.35
C ILE A 148 -19.32 -18.04 7.38
N GLN A 149 -18.83 -18.66 6.31
CA GLN A 149 -18.62 -20.10 6.28
C GLN A 149 -17.34 -20.45 7.05
N VAL A 150 -17.52 -21.19 8.15
CA VAL A 150 -16.41 -21.71 8.95
C VAL A 150 -16.57 -23.22 9.05
N GLU A 151 -15.54 -23.96 8.64
CA GLU A 151 -15.48 -25.41 8.73
C GLU A 151 -14.36 -25.81 9.69
N GLU A 152 -14.67 -26.60 10.72
CA GLU A 152 -13.65 -27.21 11.57
C GLU A 152 -13.02 -28.37 10.82
N THR A 153 -11.72 -28.25 10.53
CA THR A 153 -10.95 -29.26 9.80
C THR A 153 -9.67 -29.62 10.53
N ARG A 154 -8.95 -30.63 10.03
CA ARG A 154 -7.65 -31.05 10.58
C ARG A 154 -6.60 -31.09 9.48
N PHE A 155 -5.55 -30.28 9.65
CA PHE A 155 -4.37 -30.39 8.81
C PHE A 155 -3.56 -31.64 9.19
N ASN A 156 -3.25 -32.48 8.20
CA ASN A 156 -2.42 -33.68 8.37
C ASN A 156 -1.17 -33.54 7.51
N LEU A 157 -0.02 -33.38 8.17
CA LEU A 157 1.26 -33.19 7.50
C LEU A 157 1.60 -34.35 6.56
N LYS A 158 1.35 -35.60 6.95
CA LYS A 158 1.61 -36.78 6.10
C LYS A 158 0.80 -36.74 4.81
N ASN A 159 -0.47 -36.34 4.89
CA ASN A 159 -1.32 -36.23 3.70
C ASN A 159 -0.85 -35.09 2.79
N TYR A 160 -0.38 -33.99 3.39
CA TYR A 160 0.18 -32.86 2.64
C TYR A 160 1.51 -33.23 1.96
N GLU A 161 2.41 -33.92 2.64
CA GLU A 161 3.66 -34.44 2.05
C GLU A 161 3.38 -35.40 0.89
N GLN A 162 2.36 -36.28 1.04
CA GLN A 162 1.92 -37.15 -0.06
C GLN A 162 1.37 -36.33 -1.23
N PHE A 163 0.53 -35.33 -0.98
CA PHE A 163 0.04 -34.41 -2.02
C PHE A 163 1.20 -33.75 -2.78
N LEU A 164 2.24 -33.28 -2.08
CA LEU A 164 3.41 -32.70 -2.72
C LEU A 164 4.17 -33.70 -3.59
N ALA A 165 4.32 -34.94 -3.13
CA ALA A 165 4.96 -36.00 -3.90
C ALA A 165 4.13 -36.37 -5.15
N ASP A 166 2.82 -36.52 -5.00
CA ASP A 166 1.90 -36.89 -6.09
C ASP A 166 1.82 -35.82 -7.18
N ASN A 167 2.06 -34.55 -6.85
CA ASN A 167 1.98 -33.40 -7.76
C ASN A 167 3.36 -32.80 -8.08
N GLN A 168 4.45 -33.51 -7.79
CA GLN A 168 5.81 -32.96 -7.85
C GLN A 168 6.15 -32.35 -9.21
N ASP A 169 5.83 -33.05 -10.29
CA ASP A 169 6.17 -32.62 -11.66
C ASP A 169 5.41 -31.35 -12.05
N GLU A 170 4.11 -31.26 -11.72
CA GLU A 170 3.30 -30.09 -11.99
C GLU A 170 3.73 -28.89 -11.12
N ILE A 171 4.04 -29.12 -9.84
CA ILE A 171 4.57 -28.10 -8.93
C ILE A 171 5.90 -27.56 -9.46
N GLN A 172 6.79 -28.44 -9.93
CA GLN A 172 8.09 -28.07 -10.46
C GLN A 172 7.94 -27.27 -11.75
N SER A 173 7.13 -27.73 -12.70
CA SER A 173 6.85 -27.02 -13.94
C SER A 173 6.29 -25.62 -13.71
N PHE A 174 5.32 -25.47 -12.81
CA PHE A 174 4.79 -24.16 -12.43
C PHE A 174 5.85 -23.26 -11.79
N THR A 175 6.65 -23.83 -10.87
CA THR A 175 7.71 -23.11 -10.15
C THR A 175 8.78 -22.60 -11.08
N ASP A 176 9.19 -23.41 -12.06
CA ASP A 176 10.21 -23.05 -13.06
C ASP A 176 9.70 -21.98 -14.01
N HIS A 177 8.47 -22.11 -14.53
CA HIS A 177 7.84 -21.10 -15.37
C HIS A 177 7.74 -19.74 -14.66
N ARG A 178 7.25 -19.73 -13.42
CA ARG A 178 7.18 -18.52 -12.60
C ARG A 178 8.56 -17.92 -12.36
N LYS A 179 9.57 -18.75 -12.05
CA LYS A 179 10.94 -18.28 -11.80
C LYS A 179 11.54 -17.63 -13.04
N GLN A 180 11.35 -18.25 -14.20
CA GLN A 180 11.78 -17.67 -15.48
C GLN A 180 11.12 -16.30 -15.70
N ALA A 181 9.81 -16.19 -15.51
CA ALA A 181 9.11 -14.91 -15.66
C ALA A 181 9.58 -13.84 -14.67
N PHE A 182 9.90 -14.24 -13.44
CA PHE A 182 10.48 -13.36 -12.43
C PHE A 182 11.86 -12.84 -12.86
N ASP A 183 12.74 -13.74 -13.33
CA ASP A 183 14.08 -13.39 -13.78
C ASP A 183 14.03 -12.46 -15.01
N GLU A 184 13.12 -12.72 -15.95
CA GLU A 184 12.88 -11.86 -17.12
C GLU A 184 12.33 -10.47 -16.73
N GLU A 185 11.43 -10.41 -15.75
CA GLU A 185 10.90 -9.14 -15.23
C GLU A 185 12.00 -8.34 -14.53
N LEU A 186 12.83 -8.98 -13.70
CA LEU A 186 13.97 -8.33 -13.06
C LEU A 186 14.98 -7.81 -14.09
N GLN A 187 15.23 -8.57 -15.15
CA GLN A 187 16.12 -8.15 -16.24
C GLN A 187 15.57 -6.91 -16.98
N ARG A 188 14.25 -6.85 -17.24
CA ARG A 188 13.60 -5.64 -17.77
C ARG A 188 13.80 -4.43 -16.87
N TRP A 189 13.79 -4.62 -15.55
CA TRP A 189 14.02 -3.52 -14.60
C TRP A 189 15.46 -3.03 -14.62
N ILE A 190 16.43 -3.93 -14.81
CA ILE A 190 17.84 -3.56 -14.98
C ILE A 190 18.00 -2.72 -16.24
N GLU A 191 17.47 -3.20 -17.36
CA GLU A 191 17.61 -2.55 -18.68
C GLU A 191 16.90 -1.19 -18.76
N SER A 192 15.77 -1.06 -18.07
CA SER A 192 15.02 0.21 -17.98
C SER A 192 15.52 1.16 -16.88
N GLY A 193 16.55 0.77 -16.11
CA GLY A 193 17.06 1.54 -14.97
C GLY A 193 16.13 1.58 -13.74
N GLN A 194 15.02 0.85 -13.78
CA GLN A 194 14.04 0.79 -12.68
C GLN A 194 14.53 -0.01 -11.47
N ILE A 195 15.62 -0.78 -11.59
CA ILE A 195 16.19 -1.54 -10.45
C ILE A 195 16.74 -0.61 -9.36
N ASN A 196 17.19 0.59 -9.72
CA ASN A 196 17.65 1.63 -8.80
C ASN A 196 16.53 2.61 -8.44
N PHE A 197 15.25 2.23 -8.62
CA PHE A 197 14.13 3.08 -8.22
C PHE A 197 14.18 3.28 -6.70
N SER A 198 14.75 4.41 -6.30
CA SER A 198 14.56 5.05 -5.00
C SER A 198 13.57 6.18 -5.23
N ALA A 199 12.45 6.20 -4.51
CA ALA A 199 11.54 7.34 -4.52
C ALA A 199 12.07 8.51 -3.68
N GLU A 200 13.20 8.33 -2.99
CA GLU A 200 13.97 9.45 -2.47
C GLU A 200 14.70 10.08 -3.64
N SER A 201 14.11 11.12 -4.21
CA SER A 201 14.85 12.09 -5.02
C SER A 201 16.05 12.53 -4.17
N PRO A 202 17.28 12.51 -4.71
CA PRO A 202 18.37 13.22 -4.05
C PRO A 202 17.87 14.62 -3.72
N ILE A 203 18.15 15.10 -2.51
CA ILE A 203 18.04 16.53 -2.24
C ILE A 203 19.13 17.15 -3.10
N GLU A 204 18.79 17.50 -4.34
CA GLU A 204 19.62 18.35 -5.17
C GLU A 204 19.59 19.71 -4.49
N ASP A 205 20.69 20.05 -3.82
CA ASP A 205 20.98 21.41 -3.39
C ASP A 205 21.21 22.24 -4.66
N THR A 206 20.12 22.77 -5.24
CA THR A 206 20.16 23.55 -6.48
C THR A 206 20.68 24.97 -6.26
N GLY A 207 20.98 25.37 -5.01
CA GLY A 207 21.33 26.74 -4.67
C GLY A 207 20.16 27.74 -4.77
N GLU A 208 18.94 27.29 -5.05
CA GLU A 208 17.72 28.12 -5.13
C GLU A 208 17.03 28.35 -3.78
N ASP A 209 17.65 27.87 -2.70
CA ASP A 209 17.19 28.04 -1.32
C ASP A 209 17.64 29.36 -0.69
N ASP A 210 18.26 30.26 -1.49
CA ASP A 210 18.70 31.56 -1.02
C ASP A 210 17.48 32.49 -0.81
N ILE A 211 16.99 32.47 0.43
CA ILE A 211 15.96 33.39 0.95
C ILE A 211 16.55 34.75 1.33
N MET A 212 17.88 34.91 1.31
CA MET A 212 18.56 36.15 1.73
C MET A 212 18.35 37.32 0.77
N ASP A 213 17.97 37.06 -0.49
CA ASP A 213 17.81 38.07 -1.56
C ASP A 213 16.36 38.24 -2.06
N LEU A 214 15.35 37.94 -1.24
CA LEU A 214 13.97 38.21 -1.62
C LEU A 214 13.69 39.73 -1.70
N PRO A 215 12.99 40.21 -2.77
CA PRO A 215 12.55 41.59 -2.85
C PRO A 215 11.70 42.01 -1.64
N ALA A 216 11.76 43.30 -1.28
CA ALA A 216 10.98 43.84 -0.17
C ALA A 216 9.48 43.58 -0.35
N GLY A 217 8.84 42.99 0.66
CA GLY A 217 7.43 42.60 0.63
C GLY A 217 7.17 41.16 0.17
N GLN A 218 8.19 40.42 -0.25
CA GLN A 218 8.07 38.99 -0.56
C GLN A 218 8.47 38.12 0.64
N HIS A 219 7.67 37.08 0.87
CA HIS A 219 7.84 36.12 1.96
C HIS A 219 7.98 34.72 1.37
N ALA A 220 9.01 33.99 1.79
CA ALA A 220 9.11 32.56 1.55
C ALA A 220 8.25 31.79 2.54
N ILE A 221 7.41 30.90 2.02
CA ILE A 221 6.74 29.87 2.81
C ILE A 221 7.62 28.63 2.73
N GLU A 222 8.30 28.34 3.84
CA GLU A 222 9.28 27.27 3.96
C GLU A 222 8.67 25.99 4.52
N SER A 223 9.25 24.84 4.16
CA SER A 223 8.97 23.60 4.87
C SER A 223 9.68 23.58 6.22
N HIS A 224 8.98 23.30 7.31
CA HIS A 224 9.61 23.13 8.64
C HIS A 224 10.14 21.70 8.88
N VAL A 225 9.91 20.79 7.95
CA VAL A 225 10.22 19.36 8.06
C VAL A 225 10.92 18.86 6.80
N ALA A 226 11.70 17.79 6.94
CA ALA A 226 12.24 17.06 5.80
C ALA A 226 11.15 16.15 5.21
N GLY A 227 10.91 16.19 3.90
CA GLY A 227 9.83 15.39 3.29
C GLY A 227 9.75 15.58 1.78
N ASN A 228 8.62 15.21 1.19
CA ASN A 228 8.30 15.51 -0.21
C ASN A 228 7.09 16.44 -0.27
N VAL A 229 7.08 17.39 -1.20
CA VAL A 229 5.86 18.15 -1.51
C VAL A 229 4.86 17.18 -2.10
N TRP A 230 3.77 16.90 -1.40
CA TRP A 230 2.71 16.01 -1.86
C TRP A 230 1.83 16.69 -2.91
N GLU A 231 1.41 17.92 -2.61
CA GLU A 231 0.53 18.70 -3.48
C GLU A 231 0.79 20.20 -3.29
N CYS A 232 0.76 20.95 -4.39
CA CYS A 232 0.70 22.41 -4.36
C CYS A 232 -0.76 22.86 -4.50
N LEU A 233 -1.26 23.61 -3.53
CA LEU A 233 -2.67 24.03 -3.45
C LEU A 233 -2.93 25.37 -4.15
N VAL A 234 -1.86 26.04 -4.61
CA VAL A 234 -1.87 27.36 -5.25
C VAL A 234 -1.01 27.36 -6.50
N LYS A 235 -1.21 28.37 -7.34
CA LYS A 235 -0.42 28.62 -8.55
C LYS A 235 0.08 30.07 -8.57
N PRO A 236 1.19 30.36 -9.29
CA PRO A 236 1.62 31.74 -9.53
C PRO A 236 0.47 32.61 -10.07
N GLY A 237 0.25 33.75 -9.43
CA GLY A 237 -0.83 34.68 -9.74
C GLY A 237 -2.03 34.63 -8.78
N ASP A 238 -2.19 33.56 -7.99
CA ASP A 238 -3.30 33.42 -7.06
C ASP A 238 -3.23 34.45 -5.92
N THR A 239 -4.38 34.94 -5.46
CA THR A 239 -4.48 35.78 -4.25
C THR A 239 -4.96 34.93 -3.09
N ILE A 240 -4.25 34.98 -1.97
CA ILE A 240 -4.51 34.15 -0.79
C ILE A 240 -4.63 35.00 0.47
N GLU A 241 -5.38 34.49 1.45
CA GLU A 241 -5.45 35.06 2.80
C GLU A 241 -4.35 34.50 3.69
N ALA A 242 -4.04 35.21 4.78
CA ALA A 242 -3.21 34.65 5.84
C ALA A 242 -3.84 33.38 6.42
N GLN A 243 -3.00 32.44 6.84
CA GLN A 243 -3.35 31.11 7.32
C GLN A 243 -3.98 30.17 6.28
N ARG A 244 -4.04 30.56 4.99
CA ARG A 244 -4.45 29.65 3.93
C ARG A 244 -3.34 28.60 3.67
N PRO A 245 -3.68 27.30 3.59
CA PRO A 245 -2.75 26.29 3.09
C PRO A 245 -2.34 26.55 1.64
N VAL A 246 -1.04 26.55 1.38
CA VAL A 246 -0.47 26.78 0.03
C VAL A 246 0.14 25.51 -0.58
N ALA A 247 0.59 24.58 0.25
CA ALA A 247 1.12 23.29 -0.16
C ALA A 247 0.96 22.27 0.98
N VAL A 248 1.06 20.99 0.65
CA VAL A 248 1.07 19.87 1.61
C VAL A 248 2.41 19.16 1.45
N VAL A 249 3.12 18.96 2.56
CA VAL A 249 4.36 18.17 2.62
C VAL A 249 4.06 16.83 3.29
N GLU A 250 4.46 15.74 2.65
CA GLU A 250 4.49 14.42 3.27
C GLU A 250 5.83 14.26 4.00
N SER A 251 5.78 14.18 5.34
CA SER A 251 6.95 13.91 6.17
C SER A 251 6.59 12.91 7.27
N MET A 252 7.48 11.94 7.52
CA MET A 252 7.28 10.92 8.56
C MET A 252 5.90 10.21 8.48
N LYS A 253 5.36 10.04 7.26
CA LYS A 253 4.04 9.44 6.98
C LYS A 253 2.86 10.28 7.48
N MET A 254 3.07 11.58 7.68
CA MET A 254 2.05 12.57 7.99
C MET A 254 1.97 13.59 6.85
N GLU A 255 0.75 14.03 6.56
CA GLU A 255 0.49 15.19 5.71
C GLU A 255 0.55 16.45 6.57
N ILE A 256 1.38 17.41 6.18
CA ILE A 256 1.61 18.65 6.91
C ILE A 256 1.35 19.82 5.96
N GLU A 257 0.33 20.61 6.27
CA GLU A 257 -0.01 21.80 5.51
C GLU A 257 1.01 22.92 5.78
N LEU A 258 1.51 23.53 4.72
CA LEU A 258 2.27 24.78 4.79
C LEU A 258 1.28 25.95 4.66
N LEU A 259 1.20 26.77 5.70
CA LEU A 259 0.28 27.90 5.78
C LEU A 259 0.97 29.21 5.41
N SER A 260 0.29 30.07 4.67
CA SER A 260 0.80 31.42 4.41
C SER A 260 0.76 32.28 5.67
N PRO A 261 1.86 32.93 6.10
CA PRO A 261 1.83 33.84 7.24
C PRO A 261 1.10 35.16 6.91
N VAL A 262 0.99 35.52 5.63
CA VAL A 262 0.45 36.81 5.17
C VAL A 262 -0.66 36.61 4.13
N ALA A 263 -1.51 37.63 3.98
CA ALA A 263 -2.38 37.74 2.82
C ALA A 263 -1.59 38.38 1.66
N GLY A 264 -1.72 37.84 0.46
CA GLY A 264 -0.83 38.24 -0.61
C GLY A 264 -1.11 37.58 -1.95
N LYS A 265 -0.27 37.88 -2.92
CA LYS A 265 -0.27 37.26 -4.23
C LYS A 265 0.86 36.26 -4.34
N VAL A 266 0.56 35.04 -4.77
CA VAL A 266 1.56 34.00 -5.04
C VAL A 266 2.38 34.45 -6.25
N ILE A 267 3.69 34.60 -6.06
CA ILE A 267 4.62 35.01 -7.11
C ILE A 267 5.19 33.78 -7.80
N GLU A 268 5.57 32.77 -7.03
CA GLU A 268 6.32 31.62 -7.50
C GLU A 268 6.02 30.39 -6.65
N VAL A 269 6.01 29.22 -7.28
CA VAL A 269 6.07 27.92 -6.62
C VAL A 269 7.45 27.35 -6.92
N ARG A 270 8.35 27.36 -5.93
CA ARG A 270 9.75 26.93 -6.07
C ARG A 270 9.93 25.42 -5.96
N ARG A 271 8.95 24.73 -5.38
CA ARG A 271 8.94 23.28 -5.28
C ARG A 271 7.59 22.72 -5.72
N GLU A 272 7.62 21.91 -6.75
CA GLU A 272 6.44 21.23 -7.30
C GLU A 272 6.15 19.92 -6.56
N ALA A 273 4.93 19.40 -6.75
CA ALA A 273 4.53 18.10 -6.23
C ALA A 273 5.50 16.98 -6.69
N GLY A 274 5.96 16.18 -5.74
CA GLY A 274 6.95 15.11 -5.91
C GLY A 274 8.40 15.51 -5.63
N GLN A 275 8.71 16.80 -5.43
CA GLN A 275 10.06 17.24 -5.09
C GLN A 275 10.36 17.14 -3.59
N ALA A 276 11.60 16.77 -3.26
CA ALA A 276 12.06 16.69 -1.88
C ALA A 276 12.31 18.10 -1.31
N VAL A 277 12.04 18.25 -0.01
CA VAL A 277 12.27 19.50 0.75
C VAL A 277 13.02 19.18 2.04
N ALA A 278 13.99 20.03 2.37
CA ALA A 278 14.65 20.05 3.67
C ALA A 278 13.95 21.07 4.60
N PRO A 279 14.14 20.99 5.93
CA PRO A 279 13.73 22.06 6.83
C PRO A 279 14.39 23.39 6.44
N GLY A 280 13.58 24.43 6.27
CA GLY A 280 14.00 25.76 5.82
C GLY A 280 13.98 25.95 4.29
N ALA A 281 13.68 24.90 3.50
CA ALA A 281 13.60 25.05 2.05
C ALA A 281 12.33 25.83 1.64
N PRO A 282 12.44 26.90 0.83
CA PRO A 282 11.30 27.66 0.35
C PRO A 282 10.48 26.85 -0.66
N VAL A 283 9.16 26.77 -0.45
CA VAL A 283 8.22 26.03 -1.32
C VAL A 283 7.41 26.98 -2.19
N VAL A 284 6.89 28.08 -1.61
CA VAL A 284 6.09 29.09 -2.29
C VAL A 284 6.56 30.48 -1.89
N ILE A 285 6.65 31.41 -2.84
CA ILE A 285 6.94 32.83 -2.57
C ILE A 285 5.64 33.64 -2.72
N VAL A 286 5.34 34.45 -1.72
CA VAL A 286 4.14 35.31 -1.67
C VAL A 286 4.55 36.76 -1.51
N GLU A 287 4.02 37.64 -2.35
CA GLU A 287 4.12 39.09 -2.18
C GLU A 287 2.95 39.58 -1.34
N GLU A 288 3.27 40.16 -0.18
CA GLU A 288 2.27 40.69 0.75
C GLU A 288 1.53 41.87 0.11
N LEU A 289 0.20 41.81 0.16
CA LEU A 289 -0.61 42.95 -0.24
C LEU A 289 -0.57 43.98 0.89
N ALA A 290 0.09 45.11 0.63
CA ALA A 290 0.17 46.21 1.59
C ALA A 290 -1.24 46.60 2.06
N SER A 291 -1.40 46.74 3.37
CA SER A 291 -2.63 47.23 4.02
C SER A 291 -2.92 48.69 3.66
#